data_AF-A0A2N2BL70-F1
#
_entry.id   AF-A0A2N2BL70-F1
#
_cell.length_a   1.000
_cell.length_b   1.000
_cell.length_c   1.000
_cell.angle_alpha   90.00
_cell.angle_beta   90.00
_cell.angle_gamma   90.00
#
_symmetry.space_group_name_H-M   'P 1'
#
loop_
_entity.id
_entity.type
_entity.pdbx_description
1 polymer ?
#
loop_
_entity_poly.entity_id
_entity_poly.type
_entity_poly.pdbx_seq_one_letter_code
_entity_poly.pdbx_strand_id
1 'polypeptide(L)'
;MKVIHLYTDGGCRGNGREGENLGAIGGVLIYPEKNVTKEYKRAYENTTNNQMELLAVIEGLKLLKEPCEVHIYSDSAYVVNAYLQNWIGGWKAKNWTRGKA
;
A
#
# COMPACT_ATOMS: atom_id res chain seq x y z
N MET A 1 -18.09 -7.36 13.23
CA MET A 1 -17.42 -6.88 11.99
C MET A 1 -16.20 -7.77 11.77
N LYS A 2 -15.89 -8.18 10.54
CA LYS A 2 -14.74 -9.06 10.28
C LYS A 2 -13.45 -8.28 10.51
N VAL A 3 -12.52 -8.84 11.28
CA VAL A 3 -11.18 -8.26 11.52
C VAL A 3 -10.18 -9.00 10.63
N ILE A 4 -9.47 -8.24 9.79
CA ILE A 4 -8.48 -8.75 8.84
C ILE A 4 -7.13 -8.12 9.15
N HIS A 5 -6.08 -8.93 9.18
CA HIS A 5 -4.70 -8.42 9.22
C HIS A 5 -4.14 -8.41 7.81
N LEU A 6 -3.56 -7.29 7.39
CA LEU A 6 -2.98 -7.11 6.07
C LEU A 6 -1.51 -6.71 6.22
N TYR A 7 -0.59 -7.59 5.83
CA TYR A 7 0.84 -7.31 5.75
C TYR A 7 1.20 -6.97 4.30
N THR A 8 1.98 -5.91 4.09
CA THR A 8 2.28 -5.41 2.74
C THR A 8 3.73 -5.02 2.59
N ASP A 9 4.31 -5.35 1.44
CA ASP A 9 5.64 -4.93 1.01
C ASP A 9 5.62 -4.59 -0.49
N GLY A 10 6.49 -3.67 -0.91
CA GLY A 10 6.60 -3.23 -2.29
C GLY A 10 7.97 -2.64 -2.58
N GLY A 11 8.54 -3.00 -3.71
CA GLY A 11 9.88 -2.55 -4.10
C GLY A 11 10.06 -2.42 -5.59
N CYS A 12 11.00 -1.57 -5.99
CA CYS A 12 11.34 -1.26 -7.36
C CYS A 12 12.85 -1.23 -7.55
N ARG A 13 13.33 -1.92 -8.59
CA ARG A 13 14.68 -1.77 -9.12
C ARG A 13 14.73 -0.54 -10.02
N GLY A 14 15.82 0.24 -9.95
CA GLY A 14 15.94 1.54 -10.62
C GLY A 14 15.34 2.68 -9.79
N ASN A 15 14.11 2.53 -9.30
CA ASN A 15 13.39 3.50 -8.46
C ASN A 15 13.33 4.92 -9.08
N GLY A 16 12.86 5.00 -10.32
CA GLY A 16 12.73 6.23 -11.10
C GLY A 16 14.04 6.76 -11.69
N ARG A 17 15.14 6.01 -11.60
CA ARG A 17 16.43 6.34 -12.25
C ARG A 17 16.45 5.84 -13.70
N GLU A 18 17.44 6.29 -14.47
CA GLU A 18 17.65 5.83 -15.85
C GLU A 18 17.77 4.30 -15.93
N GLY A 19 17.13 3.71 -16.95
CA GLY A 19 17.05 2.26 -17.15
C GLY A 19 15.66 1.66 -16.87
N GLU A 20 15.59 0.34 -16.77
CA GLU A 20 14.33 -0.39 -16.52
C GLU A 20 13.88 -0.23 -15.06
N ASN A 21 12.70 0.35 -14.87
CA ASN A 21 12.10 0.57 -13.56
C ASN A 21 11.09 -0.54 -13.23
N LEU A 22 11.61 -1.74 -12.98
CA LEU A 22 10.82 -2.93 -12.67
C LEU A 22 10.52 -2.99 -11.17
N GLY A 23 9.25 -3.03 -10.81
CA GLY A 23 8.82 -3.17 -9.43
C GLY A 23 7.83 -4.31 -9.22
N ALA A 24 7.64 -4.67 -7.97
CA ALA A 24 6.66 -5.65 -7.57
C ALA A 24 6.08 -5.30 -6.20
N ILE A 25 4.89 -5.83 -5.97
CA ILE A 25 4.22 -5.82 -4.67
C ILE A 25 4.04 -7.25 -4.19
N GLY A 26 3.99 -7.40 -2.87
CA GLY A 26 3.59 -8.61 -2.18
C GLY A 26 2.77 -8.27 -0.95
N GLY A 27 1.91 -9.19 -0.54
CA GLY A 27 1.25 -9.06 0.74
C GLY A 27 0.49 -10.30 1.15
N VAL A 28 0.10 -10.30 2.42
CA VAL A 28 -0.58 -11.41 3.10
C VAL A 28 -1.81 -10.86 3.80
N LEU A 29 -2.99 -11.38 3.45
CA LEU A 29 -4.23 -11.17 4.18
C LEU A 29 -4.49 -12.37 5.08
N ILE A 30 -4.71 -12.10 6.37
CA ILE A 30 -5.04 -13.12 7.36
C ILE A 30 -6.41 -12.78 7.92
N TYR A 31 -7.31 -13.76 7.93
CA TYR A 31 -8.56 -13.73 8.66
C TYR A 31 -8.43 -14.64 9.89
N PRO A 32 -8.06 -14.11 11.07
CA PRO A 32 -7.67 -14.93 12.22
C PRO A 32 -8.82 -15.80 12.73
N GLU A 33 -10.05 -15.27 12.77
CA GLU A 33 -11.24 -15.99 13.25
C GLU A 33 -11.53 -17.27 12.44
N LYS A 34 -11.17 -17.28 11.15
CA LYS A 34 -11.38 -18.44 10.26
C LYS A 34 -10.10 -19.23 9.98
N ASN A 35 -8.97 -18.81 10.54
CA ASN A 35 -7.65 -19.36 10.24
C ASN A 35 -7.39 -19.44 8.72
N VAL A 36 -7.77 -18.39 7.99
CA VAL A 36 -7.59 -18.30 6.53
C VAL A 36 -6.48 -17.30 6.23
N THR A 37 -5.53 -17.72 5.40
CA THR A 37 -4.46 -16.87 4.88
C THR A 37 -4.54 -16.83 3.36
N LYS A 38 -4.36 -15.64 2.79
CA LYS A 38 -4.30 -15.43 1.35
C LYS A 38 -3.13 -14.52 1.01
N GLU A 39 -2.32 -14.95 0.05
CA GLU A 39 -1.22 -14.16 -0.47
C GLU A 39 -1.60 -13.51 -1.80
N TYR A 40 -0.95 -12.39 -2.11
CA TYR A 40 -1.04 -11.75 -3.41
C TYR A 40 0.30 -11.14 -3.80
N LYS A 41 0.51 -11.08 -5.12
CA LYS A 41 1.69 -10.46 -5.73
C LYS A 41 1.36 -9.97 -7.12
N ARG A 42 2.02 -8.89 -7.53
CA ARG A 42 1.93 -8.37 -8.91
C ARG A 42 3.22 -7.63 -9.26
N ALA A 43 3.66 -7.77 -10.51
CA ALA A 43 4.77 -7.02 -11.06
C ALA A 43 4.27 -5.82 -11.87
N TYR A 44 5.08 -4.77 -11.93
CA TYR A 44 4.79 -3.52 -12.61
C TYR A 44 6.06 -3.01 -13.31
N GLU A 45 5.87 -2.41 -14.48
CA GLU A 45 6.90 -1.69 -15.21
C GLU A 45 6.76 -0.19 -14.97
N ASN A 46 7.85 0.57 -15.12
CA ASN A 46 7.88 2.03 -15.02
C ASN A 46 7.30 2.57 -13.71
N THR A 47 7.78 2.04 -12.57
CA THR A 47 7.30 2.40 -11.23
C THR A 47 8.43 2.91 -10.32
N THR A 48 8.09 3.23 -9.07
CA THR A 48 9.00 3.61 -7.98
C THR A 48 8.70 2.79 -6.72
N ASN A 49 9.60 2.82 -5.73
CA ASN A 49 9.39 2.16 -4.43
C ASN A 49 8.10 2.65 -3.77
N ASN A 50 7.93 3.96 -3.60
CA ASN A 50 6.74 4.51 -2.92
C ASN A 50 5.43 4.17 -3.65
N GLN A 51 5.45 4.07 -4.99
CA GLN A 51 4.28 3.60 -5.74
C GLN A 51 3.98 2.13 -5.46
N MET A 52 5.00 1.28 -5.37
CA MET A 52 4.84 -0.15 -5.05
C MET A 52 4.31 -0.34 -3.62
N GLU A 53 4.88 0.36 -2.64
CA GLU A 53 4.41 0.31 -1.25
C GLU A 53 2.93 0.73 -1.13
N LEU A 54 2.52 1.82 -1.80
CA LEU A 54 1.12 2.24 -1.85
C LEU A 54 0.23 1.19 -2.54
N LEU A 55 0.66 0.68 -3.69
CA LEU A 55 -0.10 -0.29 -4.47
C LEU A 55 -0.25 -1.63 -3.73
N ALA A 56 0.73 -2.02 -2.91
CA ALA A 56 0.64 -3.20 -2.06
C ALA A 56 -0.58 -3.09 -1.13
N VAL A 57 -0.76 -1.96 -0.45
CA VAL A 57 -1.95 -1.73 0.40
C VAL A 57 -3.24 -1.71 -0.41
N ILE A 58 -3.27 -0.98 -1.54
CA ILE A 58 -4.48 -0.85 -2.38
C ILE A 58 -4.94 -2.21 -2.89
N GLU A 59 -4.02 -3.02 -3.43
CA GLU A 59 -4.36 -4.35 -3.97
C GLU A 59 -4.81 -5.30 -2.86
N GLY A 60 -4.20 -5.24 -1.66
CA GLY A 60 -4.66 -6.02 -0.51
C GLY A 60 -6.09 -5.67 -0.11
N LEU A 61 -6.42 -4.38 0.00
CA LEU A 61 -7.77 -3.92 0.36
C LEU A 61 -8.82 -4.27 -0.70
N LYS A 62 -8.46 -4.26 -1.99
CA LYS A 62 -9.37 -4.68 -3.09
C LYS A 62 -9.76 -6.16 -3.05
N LEU A 63 -9.02 -7.00 -2.33
CA LEU A 63 -9.35 -8.43 -2.18
C LEU A 63 -10.49 -8.68 -1.19
N LEU A 64 -10.85 -7.68 -0.38
CA LEU A 64 -11.97 -7.76 0.54
C LEU A 64 -13.29 -7.77 -0.23
N LYS A 65 -14.17 -8.71 0.10
CA LYS A 65 -15.45 -8.91 -0.58
C LYS A 65 -16.60 -8.12 0.04
N GLU A 66 -16.36 -7.53 1.21
CA GLU A 66 -17.32 -6.78 2.00
C GLU A 66 -16.55 -5.82 2.94
N PRO A 67 -17.24 -4.87 3.59
CA PRO A 67 -16.62 -4.00 4.59
C PRO A 67 -16.05 -4.80 5.78
N CYS A 68 -14.77 -4.56 6.10
CA CYS A 68 -14.06 -5.17 7.21
C CYS A 68 -13.35 -4.08 8.05
N GLU A 69 -13.07 -4.40 9.30
CA GLU A 69 -12.03 -3.72 10.06
C GLU A 69 -10.68 -4.32 9.65
N VAL A 70 -9.75 -3.49 9.21
CA VAL A 70 -8.47 -3.95 8.66
C VAL A 70 -7.32 -3.35 9.46
N HIS A 71 -6.47 -4.21 10.02
CA HIS A 71 -5.21 -3.81 10.64
C HIS A 71 -4.12 -3.97 9.59
N ILE A 72 -3.53 -2.85 9.17
CA ILE A 72 -2.54 -2.81 8.09
C ILE A 72 -1.15 -2.69 8.70
N TYR A 73 -0.25 -3.56 8.30
CA TYR A 73 1.14 -3.63 8.71
C TYR A 73 2.04 -3.41 7.49
N SER A 74 2.87 -2.38 7.55
CA SER A 74 3.86 -2.05 6.54
C SER A 74 5.06 -1.40 7.21
N ASP A 75 6.25 -1.64 6.69
CA ASP A 75 7.50 -0.94 7.05
C ASP A 75 7.70 0.34 6.22
N SER A 76 6.85 0.60 5.22
CA SER A 76 6.86 1.84 4.44
C SER A 76 6.55 3.04 5.32
N ALA A 77 7.58 3.81 5.65
CA ALA A 77 7.43 5.10 6.30
C ALA A 77 6.55 6.05 5.48
N TYR A 78 6.55 5.94 4.14
CA TYR A 78 5.74 6.78 3.27
C TYR A 78 4.24 6.50 3.47
N VAL A 79 3.84 5.22 3.47
CA VAL A 79 2.45 4.81 3.72
C VAL A 79 2.06 5.12 5.16
N VAL A 80 2.85 4.64 6.13
CA VAL A 80 2.51 4.72 7.56
C VAL A 80 2.42 6.17 8.03
N ASN A 81 3.40 7.01 7.72
CA ASN A 81 3.39 8.41 8.16
C ASN A 81 2.29 9.22 7.47
N ALA A 82 1.90 8.89 6.23
CA ALA A 82 0.80 9.58 5.55
C ALA A 82 -0.51 9.55 6.36
N TYR A 83 -0.74 8.45 7.08
CA TYR A 83 -1.86 8.30 8.01
C TYR A 83 -1.52 8.79 9.42
N LEU A 84 -0.43 8.30 10.04
CA LEU A 84 -0.11 8.60 11.44
C LEU A 84 0.21 10.08 11.68
N GLN A 85 0.81 10.76 10.70
CA GLN A 85 1.13 12.19 10.77
C GLN A 85 0.10 13.07 10.02
N ASN A 86 -1.03 12.49 9.61
CA ASN A 86 -2.13 13.19 8.95
C ASN A 86 -1.73 14.00 7.70
N TRP A 87 -0.76 13.53 6.90
CA TRP A 87 -0.41 14.17 5.63
C TRP A 87 -1.60 14.15 4.67
N ILE A 88 -2.38 13.06 4.67
CA ILE A 88 -3.57 12.90 3.84
C ILE A 88 -4.62 13.97 4.14
N GLY A 89 -4.82 14.33 5.42
CA GLY A 89 -5.71 15.42 5.80
C GLY A 89 -5.25 16.75 5.18
N GLY A 90 -3.96 17.04 5.25
CA GLY A 90 -3.36 18.22 4.61
C GLY A 90 -3.49 18.21 3.08
N TRP A 91 -3.27 17.07 2.44
CA TRP A 91 -3.43 16.93 0.99
C TRP A 91 -4.89 17.14 0.56
N LYS A 92 -5.85 16.54 1.27
CA LYS A 92 -7.29 16.73 1.02
C LYS A 92 -7.70 18.19 1.17
N ALA A 93 -7.26 18.86 2.23
CA ALA A 93 -7.54 20.28 2.46
C ALA A 93 -6.98 21.19 1.35
N LYS A 94 -5.86 20.77 0.71
CA LYS A 94 -5.25 21.45 -0.43
C LYS A 94 -5.73 20.93 -1.79
N ASN A 95 -6.84 20.19 -1.82
CA ASN A 95 -7.40 19.59 -3.03
C ASN A 95 -6.38 18.79 -3.86
N TRP A 96 -5.50 18.04 -3.19
CA TRP A 96 -4.44 17.22 -3.79
C TRP A 96 -3.42 18.00 -4.63
N THR A 97 -3.29 19.30 -4.38
CA THR A 97 -2.29 20.13 -5.02
C THR A 97 -1.09 20.33 -4.10
N ARG A 98 0.11 20.35 -4.70
CA ARG A 98 1.21 21.07 -4.08
C ARG A 98 0.85 22.56 -4.25
N GLY A 99 0.79 23.31 -3.15
CA GLY A 99 0.62 24.76 -3.23
C GLY A 99 1.64 25.37 -4.19
N LYS A 100 1.38 26.58 -4.71
CA LYS A 100 2.34 27.25 -5.61
C LYS A 100 3.73 27.23 -4.95
N ALA A 101 4.70 26.66 -5.68
CA ALA A 101 6.10 26.66 -5.33
C ALA A 101 6.66 28.09 -5.35
#